data_AF-D4M5E3-F1
#
_entry.id   AF-D4M5E3-F1
#
_cell.length_a   1.000
_cell.length_b   1.000
_cell.length_c   1.000
_cell.angle_alpha   90.00
_cell.angle_beta   90.00
_cell.angle_gamma   90.00
#
_symmetry.space_group_name_H-M   'P 1'
#
loop_
_entity.id
_entity.type
_entity.pdbx_description
1 polymer ?
#
loop_
_entity_poly.entity_id
_entity_poly.type
_entity_poly.pdbx_seq_one_letter_code
_entity_poly.pdbx_strand_id
1 'polypeptide(L)'
;MGRRPADLSGRKFGMLTAKYATEKRDKRGSVYWHCVCDCGNEVDVTAAGLVHGNYHSCGCLQKKNRQEIAQRRHLVDGTCVEVLEKRKSRKDNMSGFRGVFQLKNCNRYRVDIGFKGKRYYVGLFDNYDEAVQARLAAENLIHNGFIQKWKEWNEKEKEDPKWGKEHPLVFDVKKEDGEIRVSV
;
A
#
# COMPACT_ATOMS: atom_id res chain seq x y z
N MET A 1 35.50 -27.29 -0.84
CA MET A 1 34.50 -28.36 -0.56
C MET A 1 33.12 -27.74 -0.48
N GLY A 2 32.21 -28.06 -1.40
CA GLY A 2 30.83 -27.58 -1.35
C GLY A 2 30.10 -28.20 -0.15
N ARG A 3 29.47 -27.38 0.69
CA ARG A 3 28.62 -27.84 1.80
C ARG A 3 27.48 -28.67 1.22
N ARG A 4 27.29 -29.91 1.68
CA ARG A 4 26.12 -30.72 1.30
C ARG A 4 24.85 -29.97 1.71
N PRO A 5 23.80 -29.93 0.87
CA PRO A 5 22.54 -29.32 1.26
C PRO A 5 22.02 -29.98 2.53
N ALA A 6 21.65 -29.19 3.53
CA ALA A 6 21.01 -29.71 4.72
C ALA A 6 19.66 -30.34 4.34
N ASP A 7 19.42 -31.56 4.82
CA ASP A 7 18.11 -32.19 4.74
C ASP A 7 17.14 -31.47 5.70
N LEU A 8 16.04 -30.97 5.14
CA LEU A 8 15.00 -30.26 5.87
C LEU A 8 13.74 -31.11 6.03
N SER A 9 13.73 -32.37 5.57
CA SER A 9 12.56 -33.24 5.60
C SER A 9 11.98 -33.35 7.02
N GLY A 10 10.66 -33.16 7.15
CA GLY A 10 9.93 -33.19 8.42
C GLY A 10 10.11 -31.96 9.31
N ARG A 11 11.00 -31.02 8.97
CA ARG A 11 11.22 -29.81 9.79
C ARG A 11 10.11 -28.79 9.55
N LYS A 12 9.72 -28.11 10.63
CA LYS A 12 8.69 -27.07 10.63
C LYS A 12 9.31 -25.67 10.68
N PHE A 13 8.80 -24.77 9.85
CA PHE A 13 9.21 -23.37 9.70
C PHE A 13 7.98 -22.48 9.74
N GLY A 14 7.65 -21.96 10.94
CA GLY A 14 6.34 -21.33 11.16
C GLY A 14 5.21 -22.34 10.92
N MET A 15 4.35 -22.09 9.94
CA MET A 15 3.24 -22.96 9.53
C MET A 15 3.64 -23.97 8.44
N LEU A 16 4.85 -23.91 7.89
CA LEU A 16 5.29 -24.78 6.80
C LEU A 16 6.02 -26.00 7.33
N THR A 17 5.63 -27.19 6.88
CA THR A 17 6.36 -28.44 7.12
C THR A 17 7.01 -28.90 5.82
N ALA A 18 8.33 -28.94 5.79
CA ALA A 18 9.09 -29.40 4.62
C ALA A 18 8.92 -30.90 4.43
N LYS A 19 8.53 -31.33 3.23
CA LYS A 19 8.28 -32.75 2.89
C LYS A 19 9.48 -33.37 2.19
N TYR A 20 9.89 -32.79 1.08
CA TYR A 20 11.02 -33.29 0.29
C TYR A 20 11.71 -32.17 -0.50
N ALA A 21 12.98 -32.38 -0.82
CA ALA A 21 13.73 -31.55 -1.74
C ALA A 21 13.28 -31.82 -3.18
N THR A 22 13.04 -30.76 -3.94
CA THR A 22 12.78 -30.83 -5.38
C THR A 22 14.09 -30.75 -6.17
N GLU A 23 14.02 -31.00 -7.47
CA GLU A 23 15.17 -30.83 -8.38
C GLU A 23 15.47 -29.36 -8.70
N LYS A 24 14.54 -28.45 -8.39
CA LYS A 24 14.65 -27.03 -8.73
C LYS A 24 15.64 -26.32 -7.81
N ARG A 25 16.39 -25.39 -8.40
CA ARG A 25 17.32 -24.50 -7.67
C ARG A 25 17.14 -23.05 -8.10
N ASP A 26 17.43 -22.14 -7.18
CA ASP A 26 17.51 -20.72 -7.52
C ASP A 26 18.86 -20.36 -8.17
N LYS A 27 19.01 -19.09 -8.58
CA LYS A 27 20.25 -18.57 -9.19
C LYS A 27 21.48 -18.65 -8.27
N ARG A 28 21.28 -18.82 -6.96
CA ARG A 28 22.34 -18.94 -5.94
C ARG A 28 22.58 -20.41 -5.55
N GLY A 29 21.91 -21.35 -6.22
CA GLY A 29 22.05 -22.79 -6.00
C GLY A 29 21.22 -23.35 -4.84
N SER A 30 20.35 -22.55 -4.22
CA SER A 30 19.46 -23.00 -3.13
C SER A 30 18.38 -23.92 -3.67
N VAL A 31 18.27 -25.11 -3.07
CA VAL A 31 17.27 -26.13 -3.45
C VAL A 31 15.88 -25.69 -3.00
N TYR A 32 14.88 -25.88 -3.86
CA TYR A 32 13.49 -25.71 -3.48
C TYR A 32 12.99 -26.95 -2.72
N TRP A 33 12.27 -26.71 -1.64
CA TRP A 33 11.62 -27.70 -0.81
C TRP A 33 10.13 -27.59 -0.98
N HIS A 34 9.50 -28.73 -1.26
CA HIS A 34 8.06 -28.84 -1.26
C HIS A 34 7.56 -28.87 0.19
N CYS A 35 6.69 -27.94 0.55
CA CYS A 35 6.21 -27.74 1.91
C CYS A 35 4.69 -27.78 1.98
N VAL A 36 4.16 -28.42 3.02
CA VAL A 36 2.73 -28.38 3.36
C VAL A 36 2.52 -27.35 4.46
N CYS A 37 1.61 -26.42 4.25
CA CYS A 37 1.22 -25.41 5.22
C CYS A 37 0.14 -25.95 6.17
N ASP A 38 0.10 -25.47 7.41
CA ASP A 38 -0.96 -25.81 8.38
C ASP A 38 -2.38 -25.43 7.88
N CYS A 39 -2.50 -24.54 6.88
CA CYS A 39 -3.79 -24.23 6.25
C CYS A 39 -4.21 -25.24 5.15
N GLY A 40 -3.43 -26.31 4.94
CA GLY A 40 -3.69 -27.36 3.96
C GLY A 40 -3.14 -27.11 2.55
N ASN A 41 -2.68 -25.90 2.26
CA ASN A 41 -2.06 -25.57 0.96
C ASN A 41 -0.59 -25.99 0.91
N GLU A 42 -0.11 -26.22 -0.29
CA GLU A 42 1.29 -26.58 -0.56
C GLU A 42 2.03 -25.41 -1.23
N VAL A 43 3.35 -25.35 -1.02
CA VAL A 43 4.21 -24.35 -1.63
C VAL A 43 5.64 -24.87 -1.79
N ASP A 44 6.26 -24.55 -2.92
CA ASP A 44 7.69 -24.77 -3.14
C ASP A 44 8.46 -23.51 -2.74
N VAL A 45 9.37 -23.62 -1.76
CA VAL A 45 10.18 -22.49 -1.26
C VAL A 45 11.64 -22.89 -1.10
N THR A 46 12.57 -21.94 -1.19
CA THR A 46 13.99 -22.26 -1.11
C THR A 46 14.41 -22.68 0.30
N ALA A 47 15.36 -23.62 0.40
CA ALA A 47 15.96 -24.04 1.67
C ALA A 47 16.53 -22.84 2.45
N ALA A 48 17.19 -21.93 1.75
CA ALA A 48 17.70 -20.69 2.34
C ALA A 48 16.55 -19.82 2.87
N GLY A 49 15.44 -19.71 2.12
CA GLY A 49 14.27 -18.97 2.54
C GLY A 49 13.60 -19.53 3.79
N LEU A 50 13.54 -20.85 3.94
CA LEU A 50 13.04 -21.51 5.14
C LEU A 50 13.97 -21.26 6.35
N VAL A 51 15.26 -21.52 6.19
CA VAL A 51 16.25 -21.42 7.28
C VAL A 51 16.44 -19.98 7.76
N HIS A 52 16.40 -19.00 6.86
CA HIS A 52 16.53 -17.58 7.22
C HIS A 52 15.22 -16.93 7.68
N GLY A 53 14.09 -17.66 7.69
CA GLY A 53 12.81 -17.10 8.12
C GLY A 53 12.18 -16.12 7.11
N ASN A 54 12.41 -16.31 5.81
CA ASN A 54 11.71 -15.54 4.78
C ASN A 54 10.34 -16.17 4.45
N TYR A 55 10.17 -17.46 4.74
CA TYR A 55 8.92 -18.19 4.51
C TYR A 55 8.43 -18.86 5.80
N HIS A 56 7.27 -18.41 6.28
CA HIS A 56 6.62 -18.94 7.49
C HIS A 56 5.21 -19.47 7.23
N SER A 57 4.70 -19.31 6.01
CA SER A 57 3.39 -19.82 5.56
C SER A 57 3.38 -19.86 4.03
N CYS A 58 2.36 -20.48 3.43
CA CYS A 58 2.15 -20.42 1.98
C CYS A 58 1.63 -19.05 1.49
N GLY A 59 1.63 -18.01 2.34
CA GLY A 59 1.02 -16.70 2.09
C GLY A 59 -0.36 -16.52 2.72
N CYS A 60 -0.97 -17.59 3.26
CA CYS A 60 -2.28 -17.54 3.93
C CYS A 60 -2.28 -16.58 5.13
N LEU A 61 -1.20 -16.56 5.92
CA LEU A 61 -1.06 -15.67 7.08
C LEU A 61 -1.07 -14.20 6.65
N GLN A 62 -0.34 -13.86 5.58
CA GLN A 62 -0.32 -12.51 5.05
C GLN A 62 -1.70 -12.10 4.50
N LYS A 63 -2.40 -13.01 3.83
CA LYS A 63 -3.76 -12.77 3.33
C LYS A 63 -4.73 -12.48 4.48
N LYS A 64 -4.70 -13.30 5.52
CA LYS A 64 -5.53 -13.11 6.74
C LYS A 64 -5.24 -11.77 7.41
N ASN A 65 -3.96 -11.47 7.67
CA ASN A 65 -3.56 -10.20 8.28
C ASN A 65 -4.02 -9.00 7.44
N ARG A 66 -3.93 -9.07 6.11
CA ARG A 66 -4.40 -8.00 5.22
C ARG A 66 -5.91 -7.80 5.32
N GLN A 67 -6.69 -8.88 5.43
CA GLN A 67 -8.14 -8.82 5.59
C GLN A 67 -8.53 -8.23 6.96
N GLU A 68 -7.91 -8.68 8.05
CA GLU A 68 -8.16 -8.15 9.39
C GLU A 68 -7.81 -6.66 9.49
N ILE A 69 -6.68 -6.26 8.91
CA ILE A 69 -6.30 -4.84 8.84
C ILE A 69 -7.33 -4.06 8.02
N ALA A 70 -7.84 -4.60 6.91
CA ALA A 70 -8.85 -3.92 6.10
C ALA A 70 -10.16 -3.70 6.87
N GLN A 71 -10.59 -4.68 7.67
CA GLN A 71 -11.80 -4.58 8.50
C GLN A 71 -11.68 -3.52 9.61
N ARG A 72 -10.48 -3.23 10.09
CA ARG A 72 -10.22 -2.23 11.13
C ARG A 72 -10.04 -0.81 10.58
N ARG A 73 -10.06 -0.60 9.26
CA ARG A 73 -9.88 0.74 8.66
C ARG A 73 -11.21 1.47 8.62
N HIS A 74 -11.23 2.69 9.16
CA HIS A 74 -12.38 3.58 9.05
C HIS A 74 -12.37 4.22 7.66
N LEU A 75 -13.03 3.55 6.72
CA LEU A 75 -13.22 4.05 5.36
C LEU A 75 -14.47 4.91 5.30
N VAL A 76 -14.30 6.19 4.96
CA VAL A 76 -15.40 7.08 4.58
C VAL A 76 -15.21 7.40 3.11
N ASP A 77 -16.25 7.17 2.31
CA ASP A 77 -16.23 7.38 0.86
C ASP A 77 -14.99 6.76 0.16
N GLY A 78 -14.67 5.51 0.50
CA GLY A 78 -13.52 4.80 -0.07
C GLY A 78 -12.14 5.36 0.34
N THR A 79 -12.09 6.27 1.32
CA THR A 79 -10.87 6.90 1.81
C THR A 79 -10.69 6.65 3.31
N CYS A 80 -9.48 6.26 3.72
CA CYS A 80 -9.15 6.08 5.13
C CYS A 80 -8.77 7.44 5.74
N VAL A 81 -9.62 7.95 6.62
CA VAL A 81 -9.48 9.28 7.22
C VAL A 81 -8.17 9.39 8.00
N GLU A 82 -7.83 8.39 8.82
CA GLU A 82 -6.64 8.45 9.67
C GLU A 82 -5.34 8.45 8.86
N VAL A 83 -5.35 7.83 7.67
CA VAL A 83 -4.21 7.83 6.76
C VAL A 83 -3.98 9.23 6.18
N LEU A 84 -5.04 10.02 5.96
CA LEU A 84 -4.90 11.40 5.51
C LEU A 84 -4.49 12.33 6.66
N GLU A 85 -5.14 12.22 7.82
CA GLU A 85 -4.88 13.10 8.97
C GLU A 85 -3.50 12.87 9.59
N LYS A 86 -3.09 11.60 9.76
CA LYS A 86 -1.81 11.23 10.41
C LYS A 86 -0.72 10.93 9.39
N ARG A 87 -0.81 11.53 8.20
CA ARG A 87 0.08 11.21 7.07
C ARG A 87 1.52 11.62 7.37
N LYS A 88 2.37 10.63 7.63
CA LYS A 88 3.82 10.83 7.86
C LYS A 88 4.53 11.32 6.58
N SER A 89 5.58 12.12 6.77
CA SER A 89 6.54 12.36 5.69
C SER A 89 7.32 11.08 5.41
N ARG A 90 7.58 10.81 4.12
CA ARG A 90 8.40 9.68 3.67
C ARG A 90 9.56 10.23 2.87
N LYS A 91 10.76 9.69 3.10
CA LYS A 91 12.03 10.10 2.47
C LYS A 91 12.50 9.11 1.40
N ASP A 92 11.65 8.16 1.03
CA ASP A 92 11.98 7.05 0.13
C ASP A 92 11.80 7.41 -1.36
N ASN A 93 11.59 8.69 -1.67
CA ASN A 93 11.50 9.21 -3.03
C ASN A 93 12.81 9.87 -3.46
N MET A 94 13.21 9.63 -4.71
CA MET A 94 14.43 10.21 -5.27
C MET A 94 14.41 11.74 -5.32
N SER A 95 13.23 12.35 -5.44
CA SER A 95 13.05 13.80 -5.51
C SER A 95 13.06 14.49 -4.14
N GLY A 96 12.85 13.77 -3.04
CA GLY A 96 12.73 14.33 -1.69
C GLY A 96 11.32 14.78 -1.28
N PHE A 97 10.35 14.94 -2.19
CA PHE A 97 8.97 15.32 -1.83
C PHE A 97 7.88 14.40 -2.40
N ARG A 98 6.96 13.97 -1.54
CA ARG A 98 5.98 12.91 -1.88
C ARG A 98 5.09 13.34 -3.04
N GLY A 99 4.88 12.45 -4.00
CA GLY A 99 4.07 12.77 -5.18
C GLY A 99 4.73 13.72 -6.18
N VAL A 100 5.94 14.20 -5.92
CA VAL A 100 6.79 14.92 -6.88
C VAL A 100 7.82 13.93 -7.39
N PHE A 101 7.97 13.78 -8.70
CA PHE A 101 8.86 12.80 -9.32
C PHE A 101 9.73 13.51 -10.36
N GLN A 102 11.05 13.50 -10.17
CA GLN A 102 11.98 13.96 -11.19
C GLN A 102 11.96 12.98 -12.37
N LEU A 103 11.74 13.48 -13.58
CA LEU A 103 11.84 12.70 -14.81
C LEU A 103 13.30 12.46 -15.17
N LYS A 104 13.58 11.32 -15.80
CA LYS A 104 14.92 11.02 -16.31
C LYS A 104 15.15 11.82 -17.59
N ASN A 105 16.34 12.37 -17.77
CA ASN A 105 16.82 13.01 -19.00
C ASN A 105 16.15 14.36 -19.37
N CYS A 106 15.13 14.78 -18.64
CA CYS A 106 14.62 16.14 -18.68
C CYS A 106 14.51 16.60 -17.23
N ASN A 107 15.21 17.66 -16.84
CA ASN A 107 15.21 18.20 -15.46
C ASN A 107 13.83 18.81 -15.12
N ARG A 108 12.77 18.01 -15.20
CA ARG A 108 11.38 18.36 -15.01
C ARG A 108 10.77 17.43 -13.97
N TYR A 109 9.78 17.92 -13.27
CA TYR A 109 9.15 17.29 -12.13
C TYR A 109 7.68 17.01 -12.41
N ARG A 110 7.33 15.73 -12.50
CA ARG A 110 5.95 15.29 -12.59
C ARG A 110 5.32 15.30 -11.20
N VAL A 111 4.15 15.91 -11.07
CA VAL A 111 3.40 15.93 -9.82
C VAL A 111 2.11 15.14 -9.96
N ASP A 112 1.90 14.18 -9.06
CA ASP A 112 0.67 13.38 -8.98
C ASP A 112 0.06 13.48 -7.58
N ILE A 113 -1.26 13.30 -7.49
CA ILE A 113 -2.00 13.11 -6.25
C ILE A 113 -2.91 11.89 -6.29
N GLY A 114 -2.85 11.07 -5.24
CA GLY A 114 -3.74 9.92 -5.07
C GLY A 114 -4.93 10.25 -4.16
N PHE A 115 -6.13 9.86 -4.55
CA PHE A 115 -7.35 9.95 -3.73
C PHE A 115 -8.39 8.92 -4.19
N LYS A 116 -9.13 8.29 -3.27
CA LYS A 116 -10.09 7.19 -3.55
C LYS A 116 -9.52 6.07 -4.45
N GLY A 117 -8.24 5.71 -4.23
CA GLY A 117 -7.54 4.71 -5.04
C GLY A 117 -7.20 5.13 -6.48
N LYS A 118 -7.57 6.35 -6.91
CA LYS A 118 -7.26 6.92 -8.23
C LYS A 118 -6.08 7.88 -8.13
N ARG A 119 -5.31 8.00 -9.21
CA ARG A 119 -4.21 8.97 -9.35
C ARG A 119 -4.65 10.10 -10.28
N TYR A 120 -4.45 11.33 -9.85
CA TYR A 120 -4.69 12.55 -10.59
C TYR A 120 -3.35 13.20 -10.89
N TYR A 121 -3.05 13.40 -12.17
CA TYR A 121 -1.89 14.16 -12.61
C TYR A 121 -2.14 15.64 -12.32
N VAL A 122 -1.27 16.29 -11.55
CA VAL A 122 -1.38 17.71 -11.20
C VAL A 122 -0.72 18.55 -12.28
N GLY A 123 0.50 18.21 -12.68
CA GLY A 123 1.25 18.98 -13.67
C GLY A 123 2.68 18.51 -13.86
N LEU A 124 3.37 19.15 -14.80
CA LEU A 124 4.78 18.96 -15.10
C LEU A 124 5.47 20.32 -14.99
N PHE A 125 6.45 20.41 -14.11
CA PHE A 125 7.11 21.67 -13.73
C PHE A 125 8.59 21.57 -14.03
N ASP A 126 9.21 22.68 -14.39
CA ASP A 126 10.66 22.72 -14.65
C ASP A 126 11.44 22.96 -13.36
N ASN A 127 10.80 23.60 -12.37
CA ASN A 127 11.37 23.88 -11.06
C ASN A 127 10.84 22.91 -9.99
N TYR A 128 11.73 22.44 -9.11
CA TYR A 128 11.37 21.58 -7.98
C TYR A 128 10.43 22.26 -6.99
N ASP A 129 10.69 23.51 -6.61
CA ASP A 129 9.90 24.25 -5.63
C ASP A 129 8.48 24.49 -6.13
N GLU A 130 8.32 24.84 -7.41
CA GLU A 130 7.01 24.96 -8.05
C GLU A 130 6.24 23.63 -8.03
N ALA A 131 6.94 22.52 -8.31
CA ALA A 131 6.35 21.18 -8.24
C ALA A 131 5.88 20.83 -6.81
N VAL A 132 6.66 21.22 -5.80
CA VAL A 132 6.30 21.05 -4.38
C VAL A 132 5.10 21.92 -4.02
N GLN A 133 5.06 23.18 -4.44
CA GLN A 133 3.91 24.06 -4.20
C GLN A 133 2.64 23.54 -4.87
N ALA A 134 2.71 23.09 -6.12
CA ALA A 134 1.58 22.47 -6.81
C ALA A 134 1.10 21.20 -6.10
N ARG A 135 2.03 20.39 -5.59
CA ARG A 135 1.72 19.21 -4.78
C ARG A 135 1.01 19.58 -3.48
N LEU A 136 1.48 20.60 -2.75
CA LEU A 136 0.88 21.09 -1.51
C LEU A 136 -0.51 21.69 -1.74
N ALA A 137 -0.69 22.46 -2.81
CA ALA A 137 -1.99 23.00 -3.21
C ALA A 137 -3.00 21.86 -3.48
N ALA A 138 -2.59 20.82 -4.20
CA ALA A 138 -3.41 19.65 -4.43
C ALA A 138 -3.73 18.87 -3.13
N GLU A 139 -2.76 18.74 -2.20
CA GLU A 139 -3.00 18.15 -0.87
C GLU A 139 -4.02 18.96 -0.06
N ASN A 140 -3.92 20.28 -0.06
CA ASN A 140 -4.87 21.15 0.62
C ASN A 140 -6.28 21.00 0.04
N LEU A 141 -6.41 21.08 -1.29
CA LEU A 141 -7.70 20.99 -1.97
C LEU A 141 -8.38 19.64 -1.75
N ILE A 142 -7.64 18.53 -1.93
CA ILE A 142 -8.24 17.20 -1.92
C ILE A 142 -8.18 16.55 -0.54
N HIS A 143 -7.00 16.47 0.07
CA HIS A 143 -6.83 15.70 1.32
C HIS A 143 -7.36 16.50 2.51
N ASN A 144 -6.94 17.75 2.66
CA ASN A 144 -7.40 18.58 3.78
C ASN A 144 -8.86 18.99 3.60
N GLY A 145 -9.29 19.28 2.37
CA GLY A 145 -10.71 19.49 2.04
C GLY A 145 -11.59 18.31 2.42
N PHE A 146 -11.18 17.07 2.11
CA PHE A 146 -11.91 15.86 2.51
C PHE A 146 -11.96 15.70 4.03
N ILE A 147 -10.84 15.89 4.73
CA ILE A 147 -10.80 15.80 6.20
C ILE A 147 -11.76 16.81 6.83
N GLN A 148 -11.78 18.05 6.34
CA GLN A 148 -12.67 19.09 6.84
C GLN A 148 -14.14 18.69 6.66
N LYS A 149 -14.52 18.27 5.44
CA LYS A 149 -15.90 17.85 5.16
C LYS A 149 -16.32 16.61 5.94
N TRP A 150 -15.39 15.69 6.16
CA TRP A 150 -15.60 14.57 7.05
C TRP A 150 -15.83 15.00 8.49
N LYS A 151 -15.07 15.96 9.03
CA LYS A 151 -15.28 16.46 10.40
C LYS A 151 -16.66 17.08 10.56
N GLU A 152 -17.06 17.96 9.63
CA GLU A 152 -18.39 18.58 9.60
C GLU A 152 -19.52 17.53 9.54
N TRP A 153 -19.38 16.51 8.69
CA TRP A 153 -20.35 15.42 8.56
C TRP A 153 -20.40 14.53 9.80
N ASN A 154 -19.25 14.18 10.36
CA ASN A 154 -19.10 13.29 11.51
C ASN A 154 -19.60 13.92 12.81
N GLU A 155 -19.57 15.25 12.94
CA GLU A 155 -20.23 15.95 14.05
C GLU A 155 -21.75 15.78 13.98
N LYS A 156 -22.35 16.02 12.81
CA LYS A 156 -23.79 15.85 12.60
C LYS A 156 -24.25 14.40 12.76
N GLU A 157 -23.47 13.43 12.27
CA GLU A 157 -23.80 12.01 12.41
C GLU A 157 -23.77 11.55 13.87
N LYS A 158 -22.86 12.08 14.70
CA LYS A 158 -22.83 11.78 16.14
C LYS A 158 -24.05 12.32 16.87
N GLU A 159 -24.56 13.48 16.46
CA GLU A 159 -25.77 14.09 17.02
C GLU A 159 -27.03 13.35 16.56
N ASP A 160 -27.11 13.02 15.27
CA ASP A 160 -28.20 12.26 14.66
C ASP A 160 -27.67 11.15 13.72
N PRO A 161 -27.54 9.91 14.24
CA PRO A 161 -27.09 8.77 13.43
C PRO A 161 -28.05 8.37 12.30
N LYS A 162 -29.34 8.77 12.36
CA LYS A 162 -30.28 8.52 11.25
C LYS A 162 -29.98 9.48 10.11
N TRP A 163 -29.76 10.76 10.41
CA TRP A 163 -29.38 11.76 9.42
C TRP A 163 -28.13 11.35 8.63
N GLY A 164 -27.10 10.84 9.30
CA GLY A 164 -25.86 10.39 8.64
C GLY A 164 -26.06 9.22 7.67
N LYS A 165 -27.03 8.33 7.93
CA LYS A 165 -27.40 7.25 7.00
C LYS A 165 -28.13 7.77 5.76
N GLU A 166 -28.94 8.80 5.92
CA GLU A 166 -29.69 9.44 4.82
C GLU A 166 -28.80 10.36 3.97
N HIS A 167 -27.75 10.93 4.56
CA HIS A 167 -26.85 11.89 3.94
C HIS A 167 -25.41 11.38 3.97
N PRO A 168 -25.07 10.28 3.28
CA PRO A 168 -23.70 9.78 3.26
C PRO A 168 -22.75 10.84 2.69
N LEU A 169 -21.59 11.03 3.32
CA LEU A 169 -20.55 11.89 2.76
C LEU A 169 -20.05 11.30 1.44
N VAL A 170 -20.17 12.06 0.36
CA VAL A 170 -19.59 11.76 -0.95
C VAL A 170 -18.66 12.91 -1.30
N PHE A 171 -17.40 12.61 -1.61
CA PHE A 171 -16.40 13.60 -1.98
C PHE A 171 -15.75 13.14 -3.28
N ASP A 172 -16.12 13.81 -4.36
CA ASP A 172 -15.66 13.47 -5.70
C ASP A 172 -14.62 14.46 -6.20
N VAL A 173 -13.64 13.90 -6.91
CA VAL A 173 -12.54 14.65 -7.52
C VAL A 173 -12.58 14.37 -9.01
N LYS A 174 -12.63 15.42 -9.82
CA LYS A 174 -12.57 15.35 -11.27
C LYS A 174 -11.45 16.23 -11.79
N LYS A 175 -10.97 15.90 -12.98
CA LYS A 175 -10.04 16.75 -13.72
C LYS A 175 -10.75 17.25 -14.96
N GLU A 176 -11.04 18.55 -15.01
CA GLU A 176 -11.74 19.23 -16.10
C GLU A 176 -10.81 20.35 -16.62
N ASP A 177 -10.61 20.42 -17.94
CA ASP A 177 -9.78 21.45 -18.59
C ASP A 177 -8.34 21.59 -18.06
N GLY A 178 -7.78 20.51 -17.52
CA GLY A 178 -6.44 20.52 -16.93
C GLY A 178 -6.41 20.87 -15.43
N GLU A 179 -7.53 21.32 -14.86
CA GLU A 179 -7.67 21.68 -13.46
C GLU A 179 -8.35 20.58 -12.64
N ILE A 180 -7.96 20.45 -11.38
CA ILE A 180 -8.59 19.51 -10.46
C ILE A 180 -9.72 20.23 -9.73
N ARG A 181 -10.93 19.67 -9.80
CA ARG A 181 -12.13 20.17 -9.11
C ARG A 181 -12.67 19.14 -8.13
N VAL A 182 -13.25 19.65 -7.05
CA VAL A 182 -13.85 18.87 -5.97
C VAL A 182 -15.34 19.18 -5.91
N SER A 183 -16.17 18.14 -5.76
CA SER A 183 -17.59 18.25 -5.46
C SER A 183 -17.93 17.42 -4.23
N VAL A 184 -18.77 17.95 -3.34
CA VAL A 184 -19.16 17.36 -2.05
C VAL A 184 -20.65 17.43 -1.88
#